data_AF-A0A0M1IZD1-F1
#
_entry.id   AF-A0A0M1IZD1-F1
#
_cell.length_a   1.000
_cell.length_b   1.000
_cell.length_c   1.000
_cell.angle_alpha   90.00
_cell.angle_beta   90.00
_cell.angle_gamma   90.00
#
_symmetry.space_group_name_H-M   'P 1'
#
loop_
_entity.id
_entity.type
_entity.pdbx_description
1 polymer ?
#
loop_
_entity_poly.entity_id
_entity_poly.type
_entity_poly.pdbx_seq_one_letter_code
_entity_poly.pdbx_strand_id
1 'polypeptide(L)'
;MNDIKINIEDLKSQTLIIGNYFQCLEEKKALSLISEFTNDLYNFYSELINVNIQEIDNKILLSLNSCFNGIIEGIKNEDYICLGDIFIYRLLPIINEVENIFSQLV
;
A
#
# COMPACT_ATOMS: atom_id res chain seq x y z
N MET A 1 -12.43 2.41 -20.69
CA MET A 1 -11.13 1.90 -20.18
C MET A 1 -10.57 3.00 -19.30
N ASN A 2 -10.77 2.90 -17.99
CA ASN A 2 -10.10 3.79 -17.05
C ASN A 2 -8.70 3.20 -16.88
N ASP A 3 -7.74 3.75 -17.61
CA ASP A 3 -6.33 3.41 -17.45
C ASP A 3 -5.92 3.87 -16.05
N ILE A 4 -5.92 2.95 -15.08
CA ILE A 4 -5.12 3.09 -13.87
C ILE A 4 -3.70 3.29 -14.36
N LYS A 5 -3.16 4.50 -14.20
CA LYS A 5 -1.81 4.81 -14.68
C LYS A 5 -0.75 4.23 -13.75
N ILE A 6 -1.16 3.79 -12.56
CA ILE A 6 -0.27 3.21 -11.57
C ILE A 6 0.00 1.76 -11.92
N ASN A 7 1.30 1.46 -12.03
CA ASN A 7 1.79 0.12 -12.15
C ASN A 7 1.60 -0.60 -10.79
N ILE A 8 0.46 -1.29 -10.64
CA ILE A 8 0.12 -2.07 -9.43
C ILE A 8 1.22 -3.08 -9.10
N GLU A 9 1.88 -3.64 -10.11
CA GLU A 9 2.98 -4.59 -9.94
C GLU A 9 4.21 -3.92 -9.30
N ASP A 10 4.53 -2.68 -9.69
CA ASP A 10 5.59 -1.90 -9.04
C ASP A 10 5.21 -1.58 -7.59
N LEU A 11 3.97 -1.17 -7.32
CA LEU A 11 3.51 -0.85 -5.97
C LEU A 11 3.58 -2.09 -5.05
N LYS A 12 3.21 -3.27 -5.56
CA LYS A 12 3.36 -4.55 -4.85
C LYS A 12 4.83 -4.87 -4.56
N SER A 13 5.69 -4.71 -5.57
CA SER A 13 7.12 -4.97 -5.45
C SER A 13 7.76 -4.06 -4.41
N GLN A 14 7.47 -2.76 -4.44
CA GLN A 14 7.94 -1.80 -3.45
C GLN A 14 7.40 -2.12 -2.04
N THR A 15 6.11 -2.47 -1.92
CA THR A 15 5.50 -2.86 -0.64
C THR A 15 6.25 -4.06 -0.03
N LEU A 16 6.55 -5.07 -0.83
CA LEU A 16 7.30 -6.25 -0.40
C LEU A 16 8.74 -5.90 0.00
N ILE A 17 9.44 -5.09 -0.81
CA ILE A 17 10.81 -4.65 -0.54
C ILE A 17 10.88 -3.91 0.80
N ILE A 18 10.00 -2.94 1.03
CA ILE A 18 10.00 -2.15 2.27
C ILE A 18 9.64 -3.03 3.48
N GLY A 19 8.62 -3.87 3.35
CA GLY A 19 8.24 -4.81 4.40
C GLY A 19 9.38 -5.77 4.78
N ASN A 20 10.09 -6.31 3.78
CA ASN A 20 11.24 -7.17 4.00
C ASN A 20 12.40 -6.44 4.68
N TYR A 21 12.67 -5.19 4.31
CA TYR A 21 13.70 -4.41 5.00
C TYR A 21 13.37 -4.21 6.48
N PHE A 22 12.10 -3.94 6.83
CA PHE A 22 11.70 -3.89 8.23
C PHE A 22 11.87 -5.25 8.94
N GLN A 23 11.44 -6.35 8.32
CA GLN A 23 11.57 -7.70 8.91
C GLN A 23 13.03 -8.17 9.07
N CYS A 24 13.94 -7.69 8.22
CA CYS A 24 15.36 -8.00 8.26
C CYS A 24 16.20 -7.04 9.13
N LEU A 25 15.56 -6.15 9.91
CA LEU A 25 16.26 -5.15 10.73
C LEU A 25 17.14 -4.19 9.89
N GLU A 26 16.68 -3.86 8.69
CA GLU A 26 17.32 -2.91 7.76
C GLU A 26 16.50 -1.61 7.64
N GLU A 27 16.10 -1.04 8.78
CA GLU A 27 15.07 0.00 8.85
C GLU A 27 15.51 1.30 8.17
N LYS A 28 16.81 1.61 8.18
CA LYS A 28 17.36 2.75 7.43
C LYS A 28 17.07 2.66 5.93
N LYS A 29 17.15 1.46 5.35
CA LYS A 29 16.82 1.24 3.93
C LYS A 29 15.31 1.39 3.72
N ALA A 30 14.50 0.80 4.59
CA ALA A 30 13.04 0.93 4.54
C ALA A 30 12.59 2.40 4.61
N LEU A 31 13.10 3.15 5.60
CA LEU A 31 12.79 4.56 5.82
C LEU A 31 13.25 5.45 4.66
N SER A 32 14.36 5.10 3.99
CA SER A 32 14.82 5.84 2.80
C SER A 32 13.86 5.74 1.61
N LEU A 33 13.05 4.68 1.55
CA LEU A 33 12.07 4.43 0.47
C LEU A 33 10.66 4.90 0.82
N ILE A 34 10.35 5.08 2.11
CA ILE A 34 8.99 5.38 2.58
C ILE A 34 8.41 6.66 1.96
N SER A 35 9.21 7.71 1.77
CA SER A 35 8.69 8.97 1.24
C SER A 35 8.18 8.82 -0.19
N GLU A 36 8.93 8.14 -1.06
CA GLU A 36 8.53 7.88 -2.44
C GLU A 36 7.32 6.94 -2.47
N PHE A 37 7.40 5.84 -1.71
CA PHE A 37 6.33 4.86 -1.60
C PHE A 37 4.99 5.46 -1.15
N THR A 38 5.00 6.34 -0.14
CA THR A 38 3.77 6.96 0.36
C THR A 38 3.09 7.86 -0.67
N ASN A 39 3.87 8.47 -1.58
CA ASN A 39 3.32 9.24 -2.70
C ASN A 39 2.65 8.33 -3.73
N ASP A 40 3.29 7.21 -4.09
CA ASP A 40 2.71 6.22 -5.01
C ASP A 40 1.43 5.61 -4.43
N LEU A 41 1.45 5.27 -3.13
CA LEU A 41 0.28 4.75 -2.43
C LEU A 41 -0.86 5.78 -2.36
N TYR A 42 -0.56 7.07 -2.18
CA TYR A 42 -1.55 8.14 -2.19
C TYR A 42 -2.17 8.34 -3.59
N ASN A 43 -1.36 8.28 -4.64
CA ASN A 43 -1.85 8.33 -6.01
C ASN A 43 -2.78 7.14 -6.28
N PHE A 44 -2.40 5.95 -5.80
CA PHE A 44 -3.22 4.74 -5.91
C PHE A 44 -4.58 4.93 -5.23
N TYR A 45 -4.57 5.35 -3.96
CA TYR A 45 -5.78 5.66 -3.22
C TYR A 45 -6.67 6.70 -3.94
N SER A 46 -6.05 7.75 -4.50
CA SER A 46 -6.77 8.79 -5.25
C SER A 46 -7.39 8.27 -6.54
N GLU A 47 -6.70 7.39 -7.27
CA GLU A 47 -7.24 6.72 -8.44
C GLU A 47 -8.43 5.84 -8.06
N LEU A 48 -8.34 5.05 -6.98
CA LEU A 48 -9.46 4.23 -6.50
C LEU A 48 -10.71 5.04 -6.17
N ILE A 49 -10.55 6.24 -5.59
CA ILE A 49 -11.69 7.14 -5.31
C ILE A 49 -12.32 7.67 -6.60
N ASN A 50 -11.49 8.06 -7.56
CA ASN A 50 -11.95 8.68 -8.81
C ASN A 50 -12.55 7.67 -9.77
N VAL A 51 -12.11 6.42 -9.66
CA VAL A 51 -12.65 5.32 -10.41
C VAL A 51 -14.03 5.00 -9.82
N ASN A 52 -15.06 5.43 -10.53
CA ASN A 52 -16.47 5.25 -10.19
C ASN A 52 -16.93 3.78 -10.36
N ILE A 53 -16.06 2.82 -10.00
CA ILE A 53 -16.36 1.39 -9.97
C ILE A 53 -17.19 1.17 -8.72
N GLN A 54 -18.46 0.80 -8.91
CA GLN A 54 -19.38 0.42 -7.85
C GLN A 54 -18.86 -0.76 -7.00
N GLU A 55 -17.83 -1.47 -7.47
CA GLU A 55 -17.20 -2.63 -6.82
C GLU A 55 -16.01 -2.29 -5.91
N ILE A 56 -15.46 -1.07 -5.93
CA ILE A 56 -14.50 -0.68 -4.90
C ILE A 56 -15.29 -0.41 -3.62
N ASP A 57 -15.37 -1.44 -2.78
CA ASP A 57 -16.01 -1.35 -1.47
C ASP A 57 -15.32 -0.25 -0.65
N ASN A 58 -16.12 0.61 -0.01
CA ASN A 58 -15.66 1.56 1.00
C ASN A 58 -14.75 0.89 2.04
N LYS A 59 -14.92 -0.41 2.29
CA LYS A 59 -14.05 -1.21 3.14
C LYS A 59 -12.59 -1.22 2.67
N ILE A 60 -12.31 -1.27 1.36
CA ILE A 60 -10.95 -1.24 0.81
C ILE A 60 -10.32 0.12 1.10
N LEU A 61 -11.04 1.21 0.82
CA LEU A 61 -10.57 2.58 1.09
C LEU A 61 -10.32 2.80 2.59
N LEU A 62 -11.22 2.34 3.46
CA LEU A 62 -11.04 2.39 4.91
C LEU A 62 -9.82 1.57 5.36
N SER A 63 -9.58 0.42 4.74
CA SER A 63 -8.43 -0.43 5.05
C SER A 63 -7.11 0.21 4.62
N LEU A 64 -7.04 0.82 3.43
CA LEU A 64 -5.90 1.62 2.99
C LEU A 64 -5.63 2.79 3.94
N ASN A 65 -6.68 3.54 4.32
CA ASN A 65 -6.57 4.62 5.30
C ASN A 65 -6.06 4.13 6.66
N SER A 66 -6.49 2.93 7.10
CA SER A 66 -5.96 2.31 8.32
C SER A 66 -4.48 1.95 8.19
N CYS A 67 -4.02 1.49 7.02
CA CYS A 67 -2.61 1.23 6.76
C CYS A 67 -1.79 2.53 6.77
N PHE A 68 -2.26 3.62 6.16
CA PHE A 68 -1.58 4.92 6.22
C PHE A 68 -1.38 5.40 7.66
N ASN A 69 -2.43 5.35 8.47
CA ASN A 69 -2.34 5.73 9.88
C ASN A 69 -1.38 4.80 10.64
N GLY A 70 -1.42 3.50 10.35
CA GLY A 70 -0.48 2.54 10.92
C GLY A 70 0.98 2.85 10.58
N ILE A 71 1.27 3.22 9.33
CA ILE A 71 2.62 3.61 8.90
C ILE A 71 3.07 4.86 9.66
N ILE A 72 2.22 5.87 9.76
CA ILE A 72 2.54 7.12 10.49
C ILE A 72 2.84 6.82 11.96
N GLU A 73 1.99 6.05 12.63
CA GLU A 73 2.18 5.71 14.04
C GLU A 73 3.39 4.80 14.26
N GLY A 74 3.64 3.85 13.37
CA GLY A 74 4.83 3.00 13.42
C GLY A 74 6.13 3.80 13.29
N ILE A 75 6.16 4.80 12.40
CA ILE A 75 7.33 5.69 12.25
C ILE A 75 7.52 6.54 13.51
N LYS A 76 6.45 7.17 14.03
CA LYS A 76 6.53 8.03 15.23
C LYS A 76 7.05 7.29 16.46
N ASN A 77 6.65 6.03 16.62
CA ASN A 77 6.99 5.21 17.78
C ASN A 77 8.26 4.36 17.54
N GLU A 78 8.90 4.48 16.38
CA GLU A 78 10.03 3.63 15.96
C GLU A 78 9.70 2.12 16.06
N ASP A 79 8.43 1.76 15.87
CA ASP A 79 7.95 0.37 15.92
C ASP A 79 8.10 -0.29 14.55
N TYR A 80 9.34 -0.64 14.24
CA TYR A 80 9.73 -1.20 12.96
C TYR A 80 9.21 -2.62 12.72
N ILE A 81 8.95 -3.38 13.79
CA ILE A 81 8.32 -4.70 13.68
C ILE A 81 6.87 -4.53 13.21
N CYS A 82 6.11 -3.64 13.83
CA CYS A 82 4.75 -3.31 13.41
C CYS A 82 4.71 -2.76 11.97
N LEU A 83 5.70 -1.96 11.58
CA LEU A 83 5.81 -1.49 10.19
C LEU A 83 6.01 -2.65 9.20
N GLY A 84 6.91 -3.60 9.49
CA GLY A 84 7.05 -4.81 8.68
C GLY A 84 5.73 -5.56 8.51
N ASP A 85 4.99 -5.74 9.60
CA ASP A 85 3.69 -6.41 9.60
C ASP A 85 2.63 -5.65 8.79
N ILE A 86 2.60 -4.32 8.88
CA ILE A 86 1.68 -3.49 8.10
C ILE A 86 1.95 -3.67 6.60
N PHE A 87 3.21 -3.62 6.17
CA PHE A 87 3.55 -3.75 4.76
C PHE A 87 3.21 -5.15 4.22
N ILE A 88 3.65 -6.21 4.91
CA ILE A 88 3.55 -7.59 4.42
C ILE A 88 2.14 -8.17 4.60
N TYR A 89 1.53 -8.00 5.77
CA TYR A 89 0.31 -8.73 6.13
C TYR A 89 -0.97 -7.91 6.03
N ARG A 90 -0.87 -6.59 5.82
CA ARG A 90 -2.05 -5.72 5.69
C ARG A 90 -2.11 -5.04 4.33
N LEU A 91 -1.05 -4.31 3.98
CA LEU A 91 -1.04 -3.48 2.78
C LEU A 91 -0.92 -4.31 1.50
N LEU A 92 0.02 -5.25 1.44
CA LEU A 92 0.18 -6.12 0.26
C LEU A 92 -1.09 -6.92 -0.07
N PRO A 93 -1.81 -7.54 0.89
CA PRO A 93 -3.10 -8.16 0.62
C PRO A 93 -4.15 -7.22 0.04
N ILE A 94 -4.24 -5.98 0.52
CA ILE A 94 -5.19 -4.99 -0.02
C ILE A 94 -4.85 -4.65 -1.48
N ILE A 95 -3.57 -4.45 -1.79
CA ILE A 95 -3.13 -4.15 -3.16
C ILE A 95 -3.47 -5.34 -4.09
N ASN A 96 -3.27 -6.58 -3.64
CA ASN A 96 -3.66 -7.78 -4.40
C ASN A 96 -5.19 -7.88 -4.59
N GLU A 97 -5.98 -7.54 -3.58
CA GLU A 97 -7.45 -7.52 -3.69
C GLU A 97 -7.90 -6.54 -4.76
N VAL A 98 -7.33 -5.34 -4.76
CA VAL A 98 -7.62 -4.32 -5.76
C VAL A 98 -7.20 -4.76 -7.17
N GLU A 99 -6.01 -5.33 -7.32
CA GLU A 99 -5.55 -5.90 -8.60
C GLU A 99 -6.53 -6.95 -9.15
N ASN A 100 -7.05 -7.82 -8.29
CA ASN A 100 -8.02 -8.84 -8.67
C ASN A 100 -9.35 -8.24 -9.12
N ILE A 101 -9.85 -7.19 -8.45
CA ILE A 101 -11.07 -6.48 -8.87
C ILE A 101 -10.88 -5.91 -10.27
N PHE A 102 -9.78 -5.21 -10.51
CA PHE A 102 -9.51 -4.65 -11.83
C PHE A 102 -9.30 -5.69 -12.92
N SER A 103 -8.66 -6.81 -12.60
CA SER A 103 -8.47 -7.92 -13.54
C SER A 103 -9.78 -8.60 -13.94
N GLN A 104 -10.82 -8.52 -13.10
CA GLN A 104 -12.15 -9.08 -13.39
C GLN A 104 -13.04 -8.14 -14.23
N LEU A 105 -12.69 -6.86 -14.29
CA LEU A 105 -13.41 -5.83 -15.05
C LEU A 105 -12.93 -5.68 -16.50
N VAL A 106 -11.78 -6.28 -16.83
CA VAL A 106 -11.19 -6.35 -18.18
C VAL A 106 -11.61 -7.65 -18.86
#